data_AF-A0A919F6G4-F1
#
_entry.id   AF-A0A919F6G4-F1
#
_cell.length_a   1.000
_cell.length_b   1.000
_cell.length_c   1.000
_cell.angle_alpha   90.00
_cell.angle_beta   90.00
_cell.angle_gamma   90.00
#
_symmetry.space_group_name_H-M   'P 1'
#
loop_
_entity.id
_entity.type
_entity.pdbx_description
1 polymer ?
#
loop_
_entity_poly.entity_id
_entity_poly.type
_entity_poly.pdbx_seq_one_letter_code
_entity_poly.pdbx_strand_id
1 'polypeptide(L)'
;MSAPGAQSTSIEGMRSRAWIARLLRALDRRFAFRSRANMAAAVGAVALIGGVASLLLGQDANWDLRNYHRYNGYAWLHDRLEQDLAPAQMQTYFGPLLDALHYLLSSLCPAPLAGFLVGALHALAFAPLAAIAWQLLRLHPQRERLVPLLALAGLCTGAFLSELGGSMADNTTALPVLAALALVLHVQQRRPAAGPARGAWLLAGTLLGVAVSLKLTNAIYALGLAAAGLVGGEGWSRRFGGVAAMAASALLVFAVLAGPWYWRLWETFGNPLLPQFNGIFLAPMAQPVMVADTYWLPRGWLEQLAWPLVFTFEPRRVGQIALVQAVWAVLYVLALAALARWVSRRRVAPSVRFDALLPLLAFFGVAYLAWQALFSIQRYLVVLELLAPLLIWIGCQYVFPARRARLVAACLVGACALVSLGGWNDWGHEPWSREGFAVQAPAMAEPGRSAVLLVGDEPQSWRIPSLPADAAYLSVASNFPESVAYAERVAALLARRPRHYAMLRAEVDRKALRVERMNAWAARLGLADQDDCRALRWLVEHGMRARLDDSQAGACRLVPRPGTTRDIAAEDKAIQAASGQKLARYGLALDVASCRRMSSWIGQTEYPYQWCRVTPAAR
;
A
#
# COMPACT_ATOMS: atom_id res chain seq x y z
N MET A 1 62.13 -40.40 -4.91
CA MET A 1 62.01 -38.93 -4.87
C MET A 1 60.55 -38.57 -4.65
N SER A 2 60.34 -37.84 -3.55
CA SER A 2 59.21 -37.04 -3.06
C SER A 2 58.05 -36.68 -4.02
N ALA A 3 56.82 -36.79 -3.50
CA ALA A 3 55.68 -35.90 -3.82
C ALA A 3 55.97 -34.47 -3.25
N PRO A 4 55.28 -33.35 -3.60
CA PRO A 4 53.82 -33.25 -3.77
C PRO A 4 53.28 -32.21 -4.80
N GLY A 5 51.97 -32.31 -5.10
CA GLY A 5 51.25 -31.33 -5.92
C GLY A 5 49.73 -31.44 -5.83
N ALA A 6 49.19 -31.64 -4.63
CA ALA A 6 47.75 -31.59 -4.37
C ALA A 6 47.51 -30.83 -3.06
N GLN A 7 47.18 -29.54 -3.14
CA GLN A 7 46.55 -28.72 -2.09
C GLN A 7 46.49 -27.24 -2.52
N SER A 8 45.46 -26.85 -3.27
CA SER A 8 45.07 -25.42 -3.36
C SER A 8 43.56 -25.17 -3.24
N THR A 9 42.76 -26.22 -3.02
CA THR A 9 41.31 -26.12 -2.78
C THR A 9 40.92 -25.97 -1.29
N SER A 10 41.87 -25.78 -0.36
CA SER A 10 41.63 -26.14 1.06
C SER A 10 41.68 -25.02 2.11
N ILE A 11 41.87 -23.73 1.79
CA ILE A 11 41.96 -22.68 2.85
C ILE A 11 40.91 -21.57 2.70
N GLU A 12 40.69 -21.03 1.51
CA GLU A 12 39.69 -19.96 1.31
C GLU A 12 38.25 -20.45 1.45
N GLY A 13 37.90 -21.60 0.87
CA GLY A 13 36.59 -22.23 1.06
C GLY A 13 36.32 -22.68 2.50
N MET A 14 37.37 -22.95 3.27
CA MET A 14 37.29 -23.33 4.68
C MET A 14 37.12 -22.10 5.59
N ARG A 15 37.83 -21.00 5.29
CA ARG A 15 37.66 -19.69 5.94
C ARG A 15 36.27 -19.10 5.66
N SER A 16 35.75 -19.19 4.44
CA SER A 16 34.40 -18.71 4.11
C SER A 16 33.32 -19.51 4.84
N ARG A 17 33.42 -20.84 4.89
CA ARG A 17 32.50 -21.70 5.66
C ARG A 17 32.56 -21.42 7.17
N ALA A 18 33.75 -21.21 7.72
CA ALA A 18 33.92 -20.86 9.13
C ALA A 18 33.32 -19.48 9.48
N TRP A 19 33.50 -18.49 8.60
CA TRP A 19 32.91 -17.17 8.73
C TRP A 19 31.38 -17.22 8.65
N ILE A 20 30.81 -17.90 7.65
CA ILE A 20 29.36 -18.11 7.52
C ILE A 20 28.81 -18.81 8.78
N ALA A 21 29.48 -19.85 9.27
CA ALA A 21 29.05 -20.54 10.48
C ALA A 21 29.14 -19.65 11.74
N ARG A 22 30.11 -18.72 11.82
CA ARG A 22 30.18 -17.73 12.91
C ARG A 22 29.06 -16.70 12.80
N LEU A 23 28.78 -16.21 11.60
CA LEU A 23 27.68 -15.27 11.33
C LEU A 23 26.32 -15.90 11.69
N LEU A 24 26.05 -17.10 11.20
CA LEU A 24 24.80 -17.83 11.51
C LEU A 24 24.63 -18.08 13.00
N ARG A 25 25.71 -18.40 13.73
CA ARG A 25 25.67 -18.55 15.19
C ARG A 25 25.44 -17.22 15.91
N ALA A 26 26.02 -16.13 15.42
CA ALA A 26 25.78 -14.80 15.98
C ALA A 26 24.33 -14.33 15.75
N LEU A 27 23.81 -14.55 14.55
CA LEU A 27 22.41 -14.30 14.19
C LEU A 27 21.47 -15.16 15.04
N ASP A 28 21.71 -16.46 15.17
CA ASP A 28 20.92 -17.35 16.03
C ASP A 28 20.92 -16.90 17.50
N ARG A 29 22.07 -16.47 18.03
CA ARG A 29 22.17 -15.98 19.42
C ARG A 29 21.36 -14.70 19.66
N ARG A 30 21.25 -13.82 18.66
CA ARG A 30 20.57 -12.52 18.81
C ARG A 30 19.11 -12.54 18.36
N PHE A 31 18.80 -13.25 17.29
CA PHE A 31 17.51 -13.23 16.61
C PHE A 31 16.58 -14.37 17.03
N ALA A 32 17.10 -15.49 17.57
CA ALA A 32 16.24 -16.53 18.13
C ALA A 32 15.54 -16.05 19.40
N PHE A 33 14.26 -16.37 19.55
CA PHE A 33 13.38 -15.92 20.63
C PHE A 33 13.60 -16.66 21.96
N ARG A 34 14.87 -16.78 22.39
CA ARG A 34 15.28 -17.45 23.64
C ARG A 34 14.93 -16.67 24.90
N SER A 35 14.82 -15.35 24.77
CA SER A 35 14.52 -14.44 25.88
C SER A 35 13.66 -13.27 25.39
N ARG A 36 13.04 -12.55 26.33
CA ARG A 36 12.30 -11.32 26.02
C ARG A 36 13.21 -10.24 25.42
N ALA A 37 14.48 -10.19 25.84
CA ALA A 37 15.46 -9.27 25.29
C ALA A 37 15.76 -9.58 23.82
N ASN A 38 15.89 -10.88 23.47
CA ASN A 38 16.06 -11.29 22.08
C ASN A 38 14.84 -10.94 21.21
N MET A 39 13.63 -11.14 21.74
CA MET A 39 12.40 -10.76 21.03
C MET A 39 12.37 -9.25 20.76
N ALA A 40 12.63 -8.42 21.78
CA ALA A 40 12.67 -6.98 21.64
C ALA A 40 13.75 -6.53 20.64
N ALA A 41 14.95 -7.13 20.71
CA ALA A 41 16.04 -6.85 19.78
C ALA A 41 15.69 -7.23 18.34
N ALA A 42 15.02 -8.36 18.13
CA ALA A 42 14.57 -8.78 16.80
C ALA A 42 13.49 -7.83 16.24
N VAL A 43 12.51 -7.44 17.06
CA VAL A 43 11.49 -6.46 16.67
C VAL A 43 12.12 -5.12 16.31
N GLY A 44 13.03 -4.61 17.16
CA GLY A 44 13.75 -3.36 16.89
C GLY A 44 14.62 -3.43 15.64
N ALA A 45 15.31 -4.55 15.41
CA ALA A 45 16.11 -4.76 14.21
C ALA A 45 15.25 -4.82 12.93
N VAL A 46 14.11 -5.51 12.95
CA VAL A 46 13.20 -5.59 11.81
C VAL A 46 12.54 -4.23 11.53
N ALA A 47 12.14 -3.50 12.58
CA ALA A 47 11.66 -2.13 12.43
C ALA A 47 12.71 -1.20 11.81
N LEU A 48 13.97 -1.29 12.26
CA LEU A 48 15.08 -0.54 11.66
C LEU A 48 15.30 -0.92 10.20
N ILE A 49 15.26 -2.22 9.86
CA ILE A 49 15.36 -2.69 8.48
C ILE A 49 14.22 -2.13 7.62
N GLY A 50 12.98 -2.12 8.12
CA GLY A 50 11.84 -1.53 7.42
C GLY A 50 12.02 -0.04 7.17
N GLY A 51 12.50 0.70 8.17
CA GLY A 51 12.81 2.12 8.01
C GLY A 51 13.92 2.39 7.01
N VAL A 52 15.02 1.61 7.06
CA VAL A 52 16.12 1.72 6.08
C VAL A 52 15.66 1.32 4.68
N ALA A 53 14.86 0.25 4.54
CA ALA A 53 14.31 -0.16 3.27
C ALA A 53 13.43 0.93 2.65
N SER A 54 12.58 1.59 3.46
CA SER A 54 11.82 2.77 3.03
C SER A 54 12.72 3.92 2.54
N LEU A 55 13.82 4.20 3.25
CA LEU A 55 14.81 5.19 2.81
C LEU A 55 15.45 4.82 1.46
N LEU A 56 15.69 3.53 1.21
CA LEU A 56 16.25 3.06 -0.07
C LEU A 56 15.23 3.14 -1.22
N LEU A 57 13.93 3.03 -0.93
CA LEU A 57 12.87 3.14 -1.94
C LEU A 57 12.70 4.60 -2.43
N GLY A 58 12.65 5.57 -1.50
CA GLY A 58 12.48 6.98 -1.84
C GLY A 58 11.23 7.61 -1.22
N GLN A 59 10.96 8.85 -1.61
CA GLN A 59 9.74 9.58 -1.26
C GLN A 59 8.55 8.93 -1.95
N ASP A 60 7.56 8.50 -1.18
CA ASP A 60 6.29 8.02 -1.71
C ASP A 60 5.67 9.05 -2.67
N ALA A 61 5.22 8.57 -3.83
CA ALA A 61 4.61 9.37 -4.90
C ALA A 61 3.42 8.67 -5.56
N ASN A 62 2.82 7.70 -4.84
CA ASN A 62 1.68 6.93 -5.34
C ASN A 62 0.47 7.83 -5.68
N TRP A 63 -0.48 7.28 -6.44
CA TRP A 63 -1.67 8.04 -6.88
C TRP A 63 -2.57 8.44 -5.71
N ASP A 64 -2.78 7.55 -4.72
CA ASP A 64 -3.61 7.82 -3.54
C ASP A 64 -3.03 8.97 -2.71
N LEU A 65 -1.70 9.06 -2.59
CA LEU A 65 -1.01 10.17 -1.93
C LEU A 65 -1.29 11.49 -2.63
N ARG A 66 -1.08 11.48 -3.95
CA ARG A 66 -1.29 12.65 -4.80
C ARG A 66 -2.77 13.06 -4.87
N ASN A 67 -3.69 12.11 -4.68
CA ASN A 67 -5.11 12.37 -4.81
C ASN A 67 -5.81 12.71 -3.49
N TYR A 68 -5.53 12.04 -2.37
CA TYR A 68 -6.33 12.26 -1.16
C TYR A 68 -5.55 12.19 0.15
N HIS A 69 -4.53 11.34 0.31
CA HIS A 69 -3.90 11.18 1.65
C HIS A 69 -3.29 12.48 2.19
N ARG A 70 -2.69 13.32 1.33
CA ARG A 70 -2.17 14.62 1.77
C ARG A 70 -3.30 15.65 1.96
N TYR A 71 -4.23 15.71 1.02
CA TYR A 71 -5.28 16.73 1.01
C TYR A 71 -6.33 16.50 2.11
N ASN A 72 -6.82 15.28 2.32
CA ASN A 72 -7.86 15.00 3.31
C ASN A 72 -7.39 15.32 4.73
N GLY A 73 -6.13 14.97 5.06
CA GLY A 73 -5.51 15.32 6.32
C GLY A 73 -5.42 16.83 6.53
N TYR A 74 -4.98 17.57 5.51
CA TYR A 74 -4.97 19.02 5.50
C TYR A 74 -6.38 19.61 5.66
N ALA A 75 -7.34 19.14 4.87
CA ALA A 75 -8.70 19.64 4.82
C ALA A 75 -9.43 19.47 6.16
N TRP A 76 -9.23 18.35 6.84
CA TRP A 76 -9.81 18.11 8.16
C TRP A 76 -9.21 19.01 9.23
N LEU A 77 -7.88 19.18 9.25
CA LEU A 77 -7.18 20.03 10.23
C LEU A 77 -7.41 21.54 10.04
N HIS A 78 -7.96 21.95 8.90
CA HIS A 78 -8.21 23.35 8.55
C HIS A 78 -9.69 23.62 8.20
N ASP A 79 -10.61 22.75 8.63
CA ASP A 79 -12.08 22.87 8.47
C ASP A 79 -12.54 23.22 7.04
N ARG A 80 -11.94 22.58 6.03
CA ARG A 80 -12.18 22.92 4.61
C ARG A 80 -13.41 22.29 3.98
N LEU A 81 -14.13 21.43 4.71
CA LEU A 81 -15.24 20.62 4.18
C LEU A 81 -16.33 21.45 3.48
N GLU A 82 -16.66 22.63 4.00
CA GLU A 82 -17.68 23.51 3.42
C GLU A 82 -17.11 24.53 2.42
N GLN A 83 -15.80 24.75 2.47
CA GLN A 83 -15.09 25.70 1.62
C GLN A 83 -14.80 25.11 0.25
N ASP A 84 -14.30 23.88 0.23
CA ASP A 84 -13.90 23.14 -0.95
C ASP A 84 -14.97 22.14 -1.38
N LEU A 85 -14.94 21.68 -2.63
CA LEU A 85 -15.89 20.71 -3.16
C LEU A 85 -15.17 19.57 -3.87
N ALA A 86 -15.14 18.42 -3.22
CA ALA A 86 -14.53 17.20 -3.72
C ALA A 86 -13.12 17.34 -4.37
N PRO A 87 -12.12 18.11 -3.84
CA PRO A 87 -10.85 18.30 -4.57
C PRO A 87 -10.04 17.02 -4.81
N ALA A 88 -10.23 16.04 -3.92
CA ALA A 88 -9.69 14.69 -4.01
C ALA A 88 -10.69 13.72 -4.68
N GLN A 89 -11.61 14.25 -5.49
CA GLN A 89 -12.64 13.52 -6.22
C GLN A 89 -13.53 12.71 -5.24
N MET A 90 -13.98 11.50 -5.60
CA MET A 90 -14.79 10.66 -4.70
C MET A 90 -14.10 10.30 -3.37
N GLN A 91 -12.77 10.36 -3.33
CA GLN A 91 -11.96 10.03 -2.15
C GLN A 91 -11.89 11.17 -1.13
N THR A 92 -12.40 12.37 -1.45
CA THR A 92 -12.43 13.54 -0.56
C THR A 92 -13.09 13.27 0.78
N TYR A 93 -14.11 12.41 0.78
CA TYR A 93 -14.98 12.20 1.93
C TYR A 93 -14.60 10.95 2.74
N PHE A 94 -13.46 10.33 2.44
CA PHE A 94 -12.92 9.25 3.26
C PHE A 94 -12.56 9.70 4.67
N GLY A 95 -12.52 8.75 5.62
CA GLY A 95 -12.17 9.01 7.01
C GLY A 95 -10.78 9.66 7.13
N PRO A 96 -10.67 10.88 7.69
CA PRO A 96 -9.46 11.69 7.58
C PRO A 96 -8.38 11.35 8.62
N LEU A 97 -8.68 10.49 9.61
CA LEU A 97 -7.80 10.31 10.77
C LEU A 97 -6.39 9.86 10.39
N LEU A 98 -6.28 8.87 9.51
CA LEU A 98 -4.95 8.39 9.07
C LEU A 98 -4.26 9.38 8.14
N ASP A 99 -5.03 10.02 7.27
CA ASP A 99 -4.56 11.06 6.36
C ASP A 99 -4.01 12.27 7.14
N ALA A 100 -4.63 12.62 8.27
CA ALA A 100 -4.18 13.66 9.17
C ALA A 100 -2.85 13.30 9.85
N LEU A 101 -2.69 12.06 10.31
CA LEU A 101 -1.41 11.58 10.84
C LEU A 101 -0.30 11.64 9.77
N HIS A 102 -0.61 11.23 8.54
CA HIS A 102 0.34 11.30 7.43
C HIS A 102 0.68 12.75 7.03
N TYR A 103 -0.31 13.63 6.97
CA TYR A 103 -0.13 15.05 6.68
C TYR A 103 0.73 15.73 7.75
N LEU A 104 0.46 15.49 9.03
CA LEU A 104 1.27 16.03 10.13
C LEU A 104 2.70 15.51 10.07
N LEU A 105 2.89 14.20 9.87
CA LEU A 105 4.22 13.61 9.78
C LEU A 105 5.04 14.22 8.62
N SER A 106 4.42 14.35 7.44
CA SER A 106 5.08 14.92 6.26
C SER A 106 5.29 16.44 6.31
N SER A 107 4.52 17.15 7.14
CA SER A 107 4.65 18.60 7.32
C SER A 107 5.60 19.00 8.45
N LEU A 108 5.74 18.15 9.48
CA LEU A 108 6.53 18.45 10.68
C LEU A 108 7.95 17.85 10.64
N CYS A 109 8.18 16.80 9.84
CA CYS A 109 9.47 16.12 9.74
C CYS A 109 10.09 16.29 8.35
N PRO A 110 11.44 16.27 8.24
CA PRO A 110 12.09 16.07 6.96
C PRO A 110 11.58 14.80 6.28
N ALA A 111 11.36 14.86 4.97
CA ALA A 111 10.74 13.78 4.21
C ALA A 111 11.42 12.40 4.41
N PRO A 112 12.77 12.29 4.42
CA PRO A 112 13.44 11.02 4.69
C PRO A 112 13.13 10.46 6.07
N LEU A 113 13.06 11.32 7.10
CA LEU A 113 12.71 10.88 8.45
C LEU A 113 11.26 10.39 8.52
N ALA A 114 10.33 11.10 7.88
CA ALA A 114 8.94 10.66 7.76
C ALA A 114 8.85 9.27 7.08
N GLY A 115 9.53 9.09 5.94
CA GLY A 115 9.59 7.81 5.23
C GLY A 115 10.19 6.69 6.08
N PHE A 116 11.29 6.96 6.80
CA PHE A 116 11.90 6.01 7.73
C PHE A 116 10.92 5.57 8.82
N LEU A 117 10.20 6.51 9.43
CA LEU A 117 9.23 6.22 10.49
C LEU A 117 8.04 5.40 9.98
N VAL A 118 7.53 5.70 8.79
CA VAL A 118 6.46 4.91 8.13
C VAL A 118 6.96 3.49 7.82
N GLY A 119 8.15 3.35 7.25
CA GLY A 119 8.76 2.04 6.97
C GLY A 119 8.97 1.21 8.24
N ALA A 120 9.45 1.85 9.31
CA ALA A 120 9.61 1.20 10.60
C ALA A 120 8.26 0.77 11.20
N LEU A 121 7.23 1.62 11.10
CA LEU A 121 5.86 1.31 11.52
C LEU A 121 5.31 0.10 10.75
N HIS A 122 5.47 0.05 9.43
CA HIS A 122 5.04 -1.11 8.63
C HIS A 122 5.73 -2.39 9.08
N ALA A 123 7.04 -2.36 9.30
CA ALA A 123 7.81 -3.52 9.74
C ALA A 123 7.47 -3.98 11.17
N LEU A 124 6.83 -3.14 12.01
CA LEU A 124 6.31 -3.58 13.30
C LEU A 124 5.19 -4.62 13.18
N ALA A 125 4.60 -4.85 11.99
CA ALA A 125 3.73 -5.99 11.71
C ALA A 125 4.39 -7.34 12.07
N PHE A 126 5.73 -7.39 12.06
CA PHE A 126 6.52 -8.53 12.53
C PHE A 126 6.15 -8.98 13.94
N ALA A 127 5.91 -8.05 14.87
CA ALA A 127 5.65 -8.39 16.28
C ALA A 127 4.35 -9.19 16.48
N PRO A 128 3.16 -8.71 16.06
CA PRO A 128 1.93 -9.49 16.21
C PRO A 128 1.93 -10.75 15.34
N LEU A 129 2.55 -10.74 14.15
CA LEU A 129 2.73 -11.93 13.33
C LEU A 129 3.58 -13.00 14.05
N ALA A 130 4.70 -12.59 14.65
CA ALA A 130 5.55 -13.46 15.44
C ALA A 130 4.82 -13.96 16.69
N ALA A 131 3.95 -13.16 17.31
CA ALA A 131 3.11 -13.60 18.44
C ALA A 131 2.12 -14.71 18.02
N ILE A 132 1.51 -14.60 16.83
CA ILE A 132 0.66 -15.66 16.26
C ILE A 132 1.48 -16.93 16.02
N ALA A 133 2.60 -16.81 15.30
CA ALA A 133 3.48 -17.95 15.04
C ALA A 133 4.00 -18.60 16.34
N TRP A 134 4.32 -17.80 17.35
CA TRP A 134 4.74 -18.25 18.68
C TRP A 134 3.67 -19.11 19.35
N GLN A 135 2.40 -18.71 19.27
CA GLN A 135 1.29 -19.49 19.83
C GLN A 135 1.05 -20.80 19.07
N LEU A 136 1.09 -20.76 17.74
CA LEU A 136 0.84 -21.94 16.91
C LEU A 136 1.96 -22.98 17.01
N LEU A 137 3.22 -22.53 17.10
CA LEU A 137 4.39 -23.40 17.18
C LEU A 137 4.77 -23.78 18.62
N ARG A 138 3.86 -23.63 19.60
CA ARG A 138 4.12 -23.89 21.03
C ARG A 138 4.78 -25.24 21.30
N LEU A 139 4.34 -26.29 20.61
CA LEU A 139 4.83 -27.67 20.81
C LEU A 139 6.03 -28.00 19.89
N HIS A 140 6.49 -27.06 19.06
CA HIS A 140 7.57 -27.30 18.13
C HIS A 140 8.95 -27.12 18.81
N PRO A 141 9.88 -28.08 18.72
CA PRO A 141 11.14 -28.03 19.46
C PRO A 141 12.07 -26.88 19.03
N GLN A 142 11.93 -26.39 17.80
CA GLN A 142 12.74 -25.29 17.25
C GLN A 142 11.95 -23.96 17.17
N ARG A 143 10.86 -23.82 17.94
CA ARG A 143 9.99 -22.64 17.93
C ARG A 143 10.75 -21.32 18.00
N GLU A 144 11.73 -21.23 18.88
CA GLU A 144 12.53 -20.01 19.09
C GLU A 144 13.28 -19.54 17.85
N ARG A 145 13.64 -20.47 16.95
CA ARG A 145 14.31 -20.15 15.68
C ARG A 145 13.31 -19.95 14.55
N LEU A 146 12.27 -20.77 14.50
CA LEU A 146 11.32 -20.74 13.39
C LEU A 146 10.39 -19.53 13.41
N VAL A 147 9.93 -19.11 14.58
CA VAL A 147 8.99 -17.99 14.72
C VAL A 147 9.51 -16.71 14.06
N PRO A 148 10.71 -16.21 14.39
CA PRO A 148 11.22 -15.00 13.75
C PRO A 148 11.47 -15.18 12.25
N LEU A 149 11.86 -16.38 11.78
CA LEU A 149 12.06 -16.64 10.36
C LEU A 149 10.74 -16.64 9.56
N LEU A 150 9.69 -17.26 10.09
CA LEU A 150 8.38 -17.30 9.44
C LEU A 150 7.71 -15.92 9.47
N ALA A 151 7.87 -15.18 10.56
CA ALA A 151 7.36 -13.81 10.64
C ALA A 151 8.10 -12.88 9.66
N LEU A 152 9.43 -13.01 9.54
CA LEU A 152 10.19 -12.27 8.55
C LEU A 152 9.79 -12.65 7.12
N ALA A 153 9.59 -13.94 6.84
CA ALA A 153 9.09 -14.40 5.54
C ALA A 153 7.69 -13.83 5.22
N GLY A 154 6.85 -13.60 6.23
CA GLY A 154 5.56 -12.92 6.07
C GLY A 154 5.69 -11.49 5.58
N LEU A 155 6.75 -10.78 5.97
CA LEU A 155 7.06 -9.44 5.43
C LEU A 155 7.60 -9.48 3.99
N CYS A 156 7.92 -10.66 3.47
CA CYS A 156 8.44 -10.85 2.11
C CYS A 156 7.32 -11.32 1.15
N THR A 157 6.14 -10.69 1.21
CA THR A 157 5.00 -10.98 0.33
C THR A 157 4.68 -9.81 -0.59
N GLY A 158 3.99 -10.09 -1.70
CA GLY A 158 3.75 -9.11 -2.76
C GLY A 158 3.03 -7.86 -2.26
N ALA A 159 1.94 -8.00 -1.51
CA ALA A 159 1.18 -6.86 -0.99
C ALA A 159 2.02 -6.05 0.01
N PHE A 160 2.64 -6.70 1.00
CA PHE A 160 3.41 -5.99 2.04
C PHE A 160 4.58 -5.19 1.44
N LEU A 161 5.37 -5.83 0.56
CA LEU A 161 6.52 -5.20 -0.08
C LEU A 161 6.09 -4.03 -0.97
N SER A 162 4.97 -4.16 -1.69
CA SER A 162 4.51 -3.10 -2.60
C SER A 162 4.19 -1.79 -1.90
N GLU A 163 3.72 -1.85 -0.64
CA GLU A 163 3.33 -0.67 0.13
C GLU A 163 4.34 -0.29 1.24
N LEU A 164 5.52 -0.91 1.27
CA LEU A 164 6.52 -0.57 2.26
C LEU A 164 6.94 0.90 2.08
N GLY A 165 6.88 1.70 3.15
CA GLY A 165 7.18 3.14 3.08
C GLY A 165 6.10 4.03 2.46
N GLY A 166 5.00 3.46 1.94
CA GLY A 166 3.93 4.20 1.28
C GLY A 166 2.76 4.62 2.18
N SER A 167 1.94 5.55 1.71
CA SER A 167 0.81 6.14 2.45
C SER A 167 -0.51 5.33 2.35
N MET A 168 -0.57 4.26 1.54
CA MET A 168 -1.81 3.54 1.20
C MET A 168 -2.52 2.85 2.38
N ALA A 169 -1.87 2.77 3.54
CA ALA A 169 -2.45 2.36 4.82
C ALA A 169 -2.73 0.87 5.05
N ASP A 170 -2.66 -0.02 4.05
CA ASP A 170 -2.98 -1.44 4.30
C ASP A 170 -1.94 -2.08 5.23
N ASN A 171 -0.65 -1.81 5.02
CA ASN A 171 0.42 -2.22 5.94
C ASN A 171 0.27 -1.65 7.36
N THR A 172 -0.05 -0.36 7.49
CA THR A 172 -0.23 0.29 8.79
C THR A 172 -1.40 -0.31 9.57
N THR A 173 -2.53 -0.57 8.89
CA THR A 173 -3.73 -1.11 9.53
C THR A 173 -3.70 -2.64 9.70
N ALA A 174 -2.78 -3.36 9.04
CA ALA A 174 -2.54 -4.77 9.30
C ALA A 174 -2.05 -5.06 10.74
N LEU A 175 -1.30 -4.12 11.36
CA LEU A 175 -0.78 -4.25 12.72
C LEU A 175 -1.89 -4.53 13.76
N PRO A 176 -2.90 -3.64 13.92
CA PRO A 176 -3.97 -3.87 14.86
C PRO A 176 -4.82 -5.11 14.52
N VAL A 177 -5.01 -5.44 13.24
CA VAL A 177 -5.75 -6.66 12.84
C VAL A 177 -5.01 -7.93 13.28
N LEU A 178 -3.70 -8.02 13.00
CA LEU A 178 -2.87 -9.15 13.44
C LEU A 178 -2.79 -9.23 14.96
N ALA A 179 -2.70 -8.09 15.66
CA ALA A 179 -2.69 -8.05 17.12
C ALA A 179 -4.03 -8.52 17.71
N ALA A 180 -5.16 -8.11 17.13
CA ALA A 180 -6.48 -8.61 17.50
C ALA A 180 -6.58 -10.13 17.29
N LEU A 181 -6.11 -10.64 16.14
CA LEU A 181 -6.06 -12.08 15.88
C LEU A 181 -5.19 -12.81 16.90
N ALA A 182 -4.01 -12.29 17.22
CA ALA A 182 -3.13 -12.89 18.24
C ALA A 182 -3.82 -13.02 19.61
N LEU A 183 -4.62 -12.02 20.00
CA LEU A 183 -5.40 -12.05 21.25
C LEU A 183 -6.55 -13.07 21.18
N VAL A 184 -7.30 -13.11 20.07
CA VAL A 184 -8.36 -14.10 19.87
C VAL A 184 -7.80 -15.52 19.95
N LEU A 185 -6.70 -15.81 19.24
CA LEU A 185 -6.05 -17.11 19.29
C LEU A 185 -5.55 -17.45 20.70
N HIS A 186 -5.01 -16.48 21.43
CA HIS A 186 -4.53 -16.67 22.80
C HIS A 186 -5.66 -17.07 23.74
N VAL A 187 -6.82 -16.40 23.63
CA VAL A 187 -8.00 -16.75 24.42
C VAL A 187 -8.49 -18.17 24.08
N GLN A 188 -8.55 -18.53 22.80
CA GLN A 188 -8.99 -19.86 22.38
C GLN A 188 -8.07 -20.99 22.87
N GLN A 189 -6.80 -20.69 23.19
CA GLN A 189 -5.86 -21.64 23.76
C GLN A 189 -5.90 -21.72 25.29
N ARG A 190 -6.59 -20.80 25.98
CA ARG A 190 -6.65 -20.80 27.45
C ARG A 190 -7.48 -21.98 27.95
N ARG A 191 -7.07 -22.55 29.08
CA ARG A 191 -7.87 -23.57 29.77
C ARG A 191 -9.10 -22.90 30.39
N PRO A 192 -10.28 -23.55 30.36
CA PRO A 192 -11.54 -23.01 30.90
C PRO A 192 -11.50 -22.55 32.37
N ALA A 193 -10.53 -23.02 33.15
CA ALA A 193 -10.34 -22.73 34.58
C ALA A 193 -9.53 -21.43 34.86
N ALA A 194 -9.00 -20.75 33.84
CA ALA A 194 -8.08 -19.61 34.01
C ALA A 194 -8.76 -18.24 34.23
N GLY A 195 -10.02 -18.19 34.64
CA GLY A 195 -10.80 -16.96 34.84
C GLY A 195 -11.28 -16.28 33.54
N PRO A 196 -12.03 -15.16 33.64
CA PRO A 196 -12.67 -14.53 32.49
C PRO A 196 -11.65 -13.86 31.54
N ALA A 197 -11.67 -14.27 30.28
CA ALA A 197 -10.84 -13.70 29.20
C ALA A 197 -11.41 -12.38 28.60
N ARG A 198 -12.37 -11.74 29.29
CA ARG A 198 -13.13 -10.60 28.78
C ARG A 198 -12.24 -9.42 28.38
N GLY A 199 -11.19 -9.13 29.14
CA GLY A 199 -10.24 -8.06 28.82
C GLY A 199 -9.50 -8.27 27.49
N ALA A 200 -9.16 -9.52 27.15
CA ALA A 200 -8.51 -9.83 25.88
C ALA A 200 -9.47 -9.71 24.68
N TRP A 201 -10.74 -10.11 24.84
CA TRP A 201 -11.79 -9.89 23.85
C TRP A 201 -12.06 -8.40 23.61
N LEU A 202 -12.16 -7.61 24.69
CA LEU A 202 -12.34 -6.16 24.60
C LEU A 202 -11.14 -5.49 23.91
N LEU A 203 -9.91 -5.87 24.26
CA LEU A 203 -8.71 -5.34 23.61
C LEU A 203 -8.64 -5.74 22.13
N ALA A 204 -8.99 -6.98 21.77
CA ALA A 204 -9.10 -7.40 20.38
C ALA A 204 -10.14 -6.58 19.62
N GLY A 205 -11.29 -6.29 20.25
CA GLY A 205 -12.33 -5.44 19.70
C GLY A 205 -11.86 -4.00 19.51
N THR A 206 -11.15 -3.44 20.49
CA THR A 206 -10.56 -2.10 20.42
C THR A 206 -9.60 -2.00 19.25
N LEU A 207 -8.67 -2.96 19.09
CA LEU A 207 -7.71 -2.99 17.99
C LEU A 207 -8.42 -3.14 16.62
N LEU A 208 -9.40 -4.03 16.51
CA LEU A 208 -10.22 -4.16 15.31
C LEU A 208 -10.96 -2.86 14.98
N GLY A 209 -11.56 -2.21 15.98
CA GLY A 209 -12.24 -0.93 15.85
C GLY A 209 -11.30 0.16 15.33
N VAL A 210 -10.07 0.24 15.85
CA VAL A 210 -9.02 1.14 15.33
C VAL A 210 -8.74 0.83 13.85
N ALA A 211 -8.50 -0.44 13.50
CA ALA A 211 -8.18 -0.84 12.12
C ALA A 211 -9.27 -0.43 11.12
N VAL A 212 -10.54 -0.69 11.46
CA VAL A 212 -11.70 -0.35 10.61
C VAL A 212 -11.94 1.16 10.55
N SER A 213 -11.70 1.88 11.65
CA SER A 213 -11.81 3.35 11.68
C SER A 213 -10.77 4.04 10.80
N LEU A 214 -9.55 3.49 10.76
CA LEU A 214 -8.47 4.01 9.92
C LEU A 214 -8.64 3.64 8.44
N LYS A 215 -9.22 2.46 8.16
CA LYS A 215 -9.54 2.03 6.80
C LYS A 215 -10.71 1.04 6.77
N LEU A 216 -11.83 1.43 6.15
CA LEU A 216 -13.06 0.63 6.11
C LEU A 216 -12.89 -0.75 5.45
N THR A 217 -11.92 -0.91 4.55
CA THR A 217 -11.64 -2.20 3.89
C THR A 217 -11.26 -3.30 4.89
N ASN A 218 -10.81 -2.95 6.10
CA ASN A 218 -10.53 -3.91 7.16
C ASN A 218 -11.78 -4.60 7.73
N ALA A 219 -13.00 -4.18 7.36
CA ALA A 219 -14.24 -4.81 7.80
C ALA A 219 -14.32 -6.31 7.45
N ILE A 220 -13.66 -6.76 6.37
CA ILE A 220 -13.56 -8.19 6.02
C ILE A 220 -12.88 -9.02 7.12
N TYR A 221 -11.93 -8.42 7.85
CA TYR A 221 -11.21 -9.10 8.93
C TYR A 221 -12.05 -9.18 10.20
N ALA A 222 -13.05 -8.30 10.38
CA ALA A 222 -14.01 -8.43 11.47
C ALA A 222 -14.81 -9.74 11.34
N LEU A 223 -15.24 -10.08 10.13
CA LEU A 223 -15.93 -11.34 9.82
C LEU A 223 -15.02 -12.55 10.11
N GLY A 224 -13.76 -12.47 9.69
CA GLY A 224 -12.76 -13.48 10.00
C GLY A 224 -12.52 -13.67 11.50
N LEU A 225 -12.41 -12.58 12.27
CA LEU A 225 -12.18 -12.64 13.72
C LEU A 225 -13.39 -13.22 14.46
N ALA A 226 -14.60 -12.86 14.04
CA ALA A 226 -15.82 -13.46 14.56
C ALA A 226 -15.83 -14.97 14.32
N ALA A 227 -15.52 -15.42 13.09
CA ALA A 227 -15.41 -16.83 12.76
C ALA A 227 -14.36 -17.57 13.61
N ALA A 228 -13.18 -16.98 13.79
CA ALA A 228 -12.14 -17.53 14.66
C ALA A 228 -12.60 -17.67 16.12
N GLY A 229 -13.38 -16.72 16.62
CA GLY A 229 -13.95 -16.77 17.97
C GLY A 229 -15.02 -17.84 18.16
N LEU A 230 -15.81 -18.13 17.12
CA LEU A 230 -16.90 -19.10 17.19
C LEU A 230 -16.46 -20.56 17.03
N VAL A 231 -15.26 -20.83 16.51
CA VAL A 231 -14.80 -22.19 16.17
C VAL A 231 -13.93 -22.85 17.27
N GLY A 232 -13.65 -22.16 18.37
CA GLY A 232 -12.83 -22.66 19.49
C GLY A 232 -13.43 -23.83 20.29
N GLY A 233 -12.74 -24.27 21.35
CA GLY A 233 -13.15 -25.44 22.16
C GLY A 233 -14.09 -25.14 23.33
N GLU A 234 -14.46 -23.88 23.57
CA GLU A 234 -15.29 -23.50 24.72
C GLU A 234 -16.79 -23.78 24.51
N GLY A 235 -17.62 -23.68 25.55
CA GLY A 235 -19.08 -23.75 25.41
C GLY A 235 -19.65 -22.55 24.64
N TRP A 236 -20.75 -22.75 23.91
CA TRP A 236 -21.36 -21.73 23.03
C TRP A 236 -21.56 -20.37 23.71
N SER A 237 -22.04 -20.33 24.95
CA SER A 237 -22.28 -19.08 25.68
C SER A 237 -21.00 -18.24 25.87
N ARG A 238 -19.84 -18.88 26.08
CA ARG A 238 -18.56 -18.17 26.22
C ARG A 238 -18.06 -17.66 24.87
N ARG A 239 -18.24 -18.44 23.79
CA ARG A 239 -17.88 -18.03 22.42
C ARG A 239 -18.67 -16.80 22.00
N PHE A 240 -20.00 -16.86 22.12
CA PHE A 240 -20.87 -15.74 21.79
C PHE A 240 -20.60 -14.54 22.69
N GLY A 241 -20.44 -14.73 24.00
CA GLY A 241 -20.11 -13.65 24.92
C GLY A 241 -18.78 -12.95 24.59
N GLY A 242 -17.76 -13.71 24.19
CA GLY A 242 -16.47 -13.18 23.76
C GLY A 242 -16.56 -12.39 22.45
N VAL A 243 -17.19 -12.96 21.44
CA VAL A 243 -17.41 -12.30 20.14
C VAL A 243 -18.28 -11.05 20.30
N ALA A 244 -19.32 -11.10 21.13
CA ALA A 244 -20.17 -9.96 21.44
C ALA A 244 -19.40 -8.85 22.17
N ALA A 245 -18.55 -9.20 23.14
CA ALA A 245 -17.67 -8.23 23.81
C ALA A 245 -16.69 -7.57 22.84
N MET A 246 -16.09 -8.37 21.94
CA MET A 246 -15.21 -7.87 20.88
C MET A 246 -15.95 -6.93 19.93
N ALA A 247 -17.13 -7.33 19.45
CA ALA A 247 -17.95 -6.53 18.54
C ALA A 247 -18.41 -5.21 19.21
N ALA A 248 -18.91 -5.26 20.44
CA ALA A 248 -19.32 -4.06 21.18
C ALA A 248 -18.15 -3.09 21.38
N SER A 249 -16.97 -3.60 21.72
CA SER A 249 -15.77 -2.77 21.84
C SER A 249 -15.30 -2.20 20.50
N ALA A 250 -15.39 -2.96 19.40
CA ALA A 250 -15.05 -2.48 18.07
C ALA A 250 -16.02 -1.40 17.56
N LEU A 251 -17.31 -1.54 17.85
CA LEU A 251 -18.34 -0.56 17.52
C LEU A 251 -18.17 0.73 18.32
N LEU A 252 -17.90 0.64 19.62
CA LEU A 252 -17.57 1.80 20.45
C LEU A 252 -16.29 2.49 19.94
N VAL A 253 -15.26 1.67 19.69
CA VAL A 253 -14.13 1.88 18.78
C VAL A 253 -14.37 2.95 17.70
N PHE A 254 -15.14 2.45 16.74
CA PHE A 254 -15.51 3.10 15.51
C PHE A 254 -16.38 4.35 15.72
N ALA A 255 -17.36 4.27 16.62
CA ALA A 255 -18.23 5.39 16.94
C ALA A 255 -17.45 6.58 17.49
N VAL A 256 -16.40 6.35 18.28
CA VAL A 256 -15.55 7.43 18.83
C VAL A 256 -14.57 7.98 17.79
N LEU A 257 -13.89 7.11 17.04
CA LEU A 257 -12.80 7.54 16.14
C LEU A 257 -13.28 8.02 14.77
N ALA A 258 -14.25 7.35 14.18
CA ALA A 258 -14.74 7.64 12.82
C ALA A 258 -16.16 8.22 12.81
N GLY A 259 -16.95 7.94 13.84
CA GLY A 259 -18.33 8.43 13.98
C GLY A 259 -18.49 9.94 13.82
N PRO A 260 -17.67 10.81 14.45
CA PRO A 260 -17.81 12.26 14.31
C PRO A 260 -17.66 12.74 12.86
N TRP A 261 -16.75 12.13 12.09
CA TRP A 261 -16.57 12.46 10.67
C TRP A 261 -17.78 12.06 9.84
N TYR A 262 -18.24 10.82 9.99
CA TYR A 262 -19.40 10.33 9.25
C TYR A 262 -20.70 11.04 9.63
N TRP A 263 -20.83 11.46 10.89
CA TRP A 263 -21.92 12.34 11.32
C TRP A 263 -21.85 13.71 10.64
N ARG A 264 -20.66 14.31 10.54
CA ARG A 264 -20.47 15.57 9.81
C ARG A 264 -20.88 15.45 8.35
N LEU A 265 -20.51 14.36 7.68
CA LEU A 265 -20.94 14.10 6.30
C LEU A 265 -22.45 13.90 6.18
N TRP A 266 -23.09 13.25 7.17
CA TRP A 266 -24.53 13.14 7.25
C TRP A 266 -25.19 14.53 7.34
N GLU A 267 -24.72 15.40 8.25
CA GLU A 267 -25.27 16.75 8.41
C GLU A 267 -25.06 17.62 7.16
N THR A 268 -23.87 17.55 6.54
CA THR A 268 -23.53 18.40 5.39
C THR A 268 -24.18 17.92 4.08
N PHE A 269 -24.29 16.61 3.87
CA PHE A 269 -24.67 16.04 2.57
C PHE A 269 -25.87 15.09 2.63
N GLY A 270 -26.30 14.63 3.80
CA GLY A 270 -27.33 13.59 3.95
C GLY A 270 -26.83 12.18 3.65
N ASN A 271 -25.51 11.97 3.54
CA ASN A 271 -24.90 10.66 3.30
C ASN A 271 -23.60 10.53 4.09
N PRO A 272 -23.51 9.60 5.07
CA PRO A 272 -22.34 9.45 5.93
C PRO A 272 -21.17 8.76 5.21
N LEU A 273 -21.42 8.17 4.04
CA LEU A 273 -20.45 7.44 3.23
C LEU A 273 -20.49 7.94 1.79
N LEU A 274 -20.63 9.26 1.63
CA LEU A 274 -20.69 9.92 0.33
C LEU A 274 -19.35 9.72 -0.42
N PRO A 275 -19.37 9.46 -1.73
CA PRO A 275 -20.51 9.07 -2.57
C PRO A 275 -20.75 7.55 -2.65
N GLN A 276 -19.94 6.72 -1.99
CA GLN A 276 -19.90 5.27 -2.23
C GLN A 276 -21.24 4.58 -1.97
N PHE A 277 -22.01 5.00 -0.96
CA PHE A 277 -23.29 4.38 -0.59
C PHE A 277 -24.50 5.21 -1.04
N ASN A 278 -24.36 6.03 -2.09
CA ASN A 278 -25.44 6.92 -2.49
C ASN A 278 -26.65 6.22 -3.12
N GLY A 279 -26.52 4.96 -3.54
CA GLY A 279 -27.68 4.12 -3.90
C GLY A 279 -28.62 3.81 -2.73
N ILE A 280 -28.19 4.03 -1.48
CA ILE A 280 -29.01 3.86 -0.27
C ILE A 280 -29.47 5.21 0.28
N PHE A 281 -28.53 6.15 0.47
CA PHE A 281 -28.83 7.44 1.13
C PHE A 281 -29.44 8.47 0.17
N LEU A 282 -29.24 8.32 -1.14
CA LEU A 282 -29.82 9.18 -2.17
C LEU A 282 -29.57 10.68 -1.94
N ALA A 283 -28.39 11.03 -1.44
CA ALA A 283 -28.01 12.42 -1.25
C ALA A 283 -27.99 13.15 -2.59
N PRO A 284 -28.51 14.40 -2.66
CA PRO A 284 -28.66 15.12 -3.93
C PRO A 284 -27.37 15.32 -4.69
N MET A 285 -26.24 15.45 -3.98
CA MET A 285 -24.92 15.80 -4.54
C MET A 285 -24.29 14.71 -5.40
N ALA A 286 -24.76 13.46 -5.37
CA ALA A 286 -24.18 12.36 -6.13
C ALA A 286 -25.26 11.58 -6.89
N GLN A 287 -24.87 10.85 -7.94
CA GLN A 287 -25.78 9.93 -8.62
C GLN A 287 -26.30 8.83 -7.67
N PRO A 288 -27.53 8.30 -7.86
CA PRO A 288 -28.14 7.31 -6.98
C PRO A 288 -27.58 5.89 -7.26
N VAL A 289 -26.26 5.71 -7.12
CA VAL A 289 -25.55 4.47 -7.42
C VAL A 289 -24.65 4.05 -6.26
N MET A 290 -24.30 2.76 -6.22
CA MET A 290 -23.23 2.26 -5.38
C MET A 290 -21.91 2.39 -6.13
N VAL A 291 -20.94 3.13 -5.57
CA VAL A 291 -19.61 3.25 -6.19
C VAL A 291 -18.71 2.15 -5.64
N ALA A 292 -18.48 1.13 -6.45
CA ALA A 292 -17.57 0.04 -6.16
C ALA A 292 -16.81 -0.37 -7.42
N ASP A 293 -15.54 -0.75 -7.27
CA ASP A 293 -14.74 -1.25 -8.37
C ASP A 293 -14.94 -2.76 -8.52
N THR A 294 -15.95 -3.15 -9.29
CA THR A 294 -16.31 -4.55 -9.53
C THR A 294 -15.49 -5.21 -10.64
N TYR A 295 -14.60 -4.45 -11.30
CA TYR A 295 -13.78 -4.92 -12.42
C TYR A 295 -12.87 -6.10 -12.02
N TRP A 296 -12.39 -6.08 -10.77
CA TRP A 296 -11.44 -7.08 -10.24
C TRP A 296 -12.10 -8.39 -9.82
N LEU A 297 -13.44 -8.46 -9.76
CA LEU A 297 -14.13 -9.65 -9.27
C LEU A 297 -13.97 -10.84 -10.24
N PRO A 298 -13.85 -12.08 -9.72
CA PRO A 298 -13.88 -13.27 -10.56
C PRO A 298 -15.25 -13.44 -11.25
N ARG A 299 -15.21 -13.94 -12.48
CA ARG A 299 -16.36 -14.16 -13.36
C ARG A 299 -16.81 -15.62 -13.29
N GLY A 300 -17.93 -15.85 -12.61
CA GLY A 300 -18.53 -17.18 -12.47
C GLY A 300 -17.83 -18.07 -11.42
N TRP A 301 -18.40 -19.26 -11.19
CA TRP A 301 -18.01 -20.13 -10.07
C TRP A 301 -16.67 -20.85 -10.28
N LEU A 302 -16.32 -21.20 -11.52
CA LEU A 302 -15.07 -21.89 -11.82
C LEU A 302 -13.86 -20.97 -11.60
N GLU A 303 -13.98 -19.72 -12.04
CA GLU A 303 -12.94 -18.71 -11.79
C GLU A 303 -12.84 -18.37 -10.31
N GLN A 304 -13.96 -18.29 -9.58
CA GLN A 304 -13.93 -18.12 -8.12
C GLN A 304 -13.15 -19.25 -7.42
N LEU A 305 -13.37 -20.51 -7.83
CA LEU A 305 -12.67 -21.65 -7.27
C LEU A 305 -11.17 -21.63 -7.62
N ALA A 306 -10.83 -21.29 -8.87
CA ALA A 306 -9.45 -21.25 -9.37
C ALA A 306 -8.72 -19.95 -9.00
N TRP A 307 -9.37 -19.01 -8.32
CA TRP A 307 -8.88 -17.63 -8.15
C TRP A 307 -7.45 -17.53 -7.61
N PRO A 308 -7.05 -18.27 -6.54
CA PRO A 308 -5.66 -18.26 -6.06
C PRO A 308 -4.62 -18.61 -7.13
N LEU A 309 -4.98 -19.48 -8.08
CA LEU A 309 -4.12 -19.83 -9.22
C LEU A 309 -4.17 -18.72 -10.28
N VAL A 310 -5.37 -18.26 -10.64
CA VAL A 310 -5.57 -17.22 -11.66
C VAL A 310 -4.74 -15.99 -11.34
N PHE A 311 -4.87 -15.41 -10.15
CA PHE A 311 -4.11 -14.19 -9.83
C PHE A 311 -2.65 -14.45 -9.45
N THR A 312 -2.23 -15.70 -9.22
CA THR A 312 -0.79 -16.03 -9.13
C THR A 312 -0.13 -15.96 -10.51
N PHE A 313 -0.80 -16.50 -11.55
CA PHE A 313 -0.25 -16.54 -12.92
C PHE A 313 -0.56 -15.27 -13.73
N GLU A 314 -1.66 -14.59 -13.42
CA GLU A 314 -2.07 -13.32 -14.00
C GLU A 314 -2.25 -12.25 -12.90
N PRO A 315 -1.16 -11.76 -12.27
CA PRO A 315 -1.25 -10.84 -11.13
C PRO A 315 -1.94 -9.51 -11.43
N ARG A 316 -2.11 -9.14 -12.71
CA ARG A 316 -2.89 -7.96 -13.13
C ARG A 316 -4.41 -8.18 -13.07
N ARG A 317 -4.88 -9.36 -12.67
CA ARG A 317 -6.32 -9.64 -12.46
C ARG A 317 -6.86 -9.10 -11.14
N VAL A 318 -5.98 -8.68 -10.23
CA VAL A 318 -6.30 -8.26 -8.86
C VAL A 318 -5.61 -6.93 -8.48
N GLY A 319 -5.09 -6.19 -9.46
CA GLY A 319 -4.43 -4.91 -9.23
C GLY A 319 -3.89 -4.27 -10.50
N GLN A 320 -3.70 -2.95 -10.43
CA GLN A 320 -3.15 -2.15 -11.55
C GLN A 320 -1.66 -2.44 -11.80
N ILE A 321 -0.94 -2.83 -10.74
CA ILE A 321 0.44 -3.31 -10.81
C ILE A 321 0.49 -4.82 -10.59
N ALA A 322 1.45 -5.48 -11.25
CA ALA A 322 1.68 -6.90 -11.03
C ALA A 322 2.43 -7.10 -9.71
N LEU A 323 1.77 -7.71 -8.73
CA LEU A 323 2.35 -8.12 -7.45
C LEU A 323 2.75 -9.60 -7.54
N VAL A 324 3.94 -9.85 -8.09
CA VAL A 324 4.43 -11.21 -8.39
C VAL A 324 4.72 -11.98 -7.11
N GLN A 325 4.06 -13.12 -6.92
CA GLN A 325 4.31 -14.03 -5.79
C GLN A 325 3.71 -15.41 -6.05
N ALA A 326 4.27 -16.45 -5.42
CA ALA A 326 3.79 -17.83 -5.53
C ALA A 326 2.95 -18.31 -4.34
N VAL A 327 2.81 -17.47 -3.31
CA VAL A 327 2.29 -17.89 -1.99
C VAL A 327 0.86 -18.44 -2.06
N TRP A 328 0.02 -17.84 -2.90
CA TRP A 328 -1.39 -18.20 -3.05
C TRP A 328 -1.57 -19.52 -3.79
N ALA A 329 -0.86 -19.74 -4.90
CA ALA A 329 -0.87 -21.03 -5.59
C ALA A 329 -0.31 -22.15 -4.69
N VAL A 330 0.77 -21.90 -3.95
CA VAL A 330 1.34 -22.89 -3.02
C VAL A 330 0.35 -23.25 -1.92
N LEU A 331 -0.28 -22.26 -1.27
CA LEU A 331 -1.30 -22.50 -0.26
C LEU A 331 -2.49 -23.28 -0.83
N TYR A 332 -2.95 -22.92 -2.02
CA TYR A 332 -4.08 -23.58 -2.67
C TYR A 332 -3.78 -25.05 -2.98
N VAL A 333 -2.62 -25.33 -3.58
CA VAL A 333 -2.18 -26.71 -3.87
C VAL A 333 -1.99 -27.51 -2.57
N LEU A 334 -1.41 -26.92 -1.53
CA LEU A 334 -1.27 -27.58 -0.23
C LEU A 334 -2.63 -27.89 0.41
N ALA A 335 -3.61 -26.97 0.31
CA ALA A 335 -4.96 -27.18 0.81
C ALA A 335 -5.67 -28.33 0.06
N LEU A 336 -5.59 -28.34 -1.27
CA LEU A 336 -6.12 -29.43 -2.09
C LEU A 336 -5.45 -30.77 -1.79
N ALA A 337 -4.13 -30.79 -1.64
CA ALA A 337 -3.39 -31.99 -1.27
C ALA A 337 -3.80 -32.50 0.13
N ALA A 338 -3.91 -31.61 1.11
CA ALA A 338 -4.36 -31.98 2.47
C ALA A 338 -5.79 -32.53 2.44
N LEU A 339 -6.70 -31.91 1.68
CA LEU A 339 -8.07 -32.38 1.48
C LEU A 339 -8.10 -33.76 0.81
N ALA A 340 -7.35 -33.95 -0.28
CA ALA A 340 -7.27 -35.24 -0.98
C ALA A 340 -6.76 -36.36 -0.06
N ARG A 341 -5.76 -36.09 0.80
CA ARG A 341 -5.29 -37.05 1.81
C ARG A 341 -6.33 -37.33 2.89
N TRP A 342 -7.11 -36.33 3.28
CA TRP A 342 -8.19 -36.48 4.25
C TRP A 342 -9.32 -37.35 3.70
N VAL A 343 -9.78 -37.08 2.47
CA VAL A 343 -10.84 -37.85 1.78
C VAL A 343 -10.39 -39.28 1.46
N SER A 344 -9.17 -39.46 0.95
CA SER A 344 -8.61 -40.79 0.63
C SER A 344 -8.22 -41.61 1.87
N ARG A 345 -8.48 -41.11 3.08
CA ARG A 345 -8.10 -41.72 4.37
C ARG A 345 -6.59 -41.97 4.54
N ARG A 346 -5.74 -41.42 3.65
CA ARG A 346 -4.26 -41.49 3.70
C ARG A 346 -3.68 -40.35 4.53
N ARG A 347 -4.27 -40.12 5.72
CA ARG A 347 -3.91 -38.99 6.60
C ARG A 347 -2.45 -39.09 7.02
N VAL A 348 -1.71 -37.99 6.89
CA VAL A 348 -0.41 -37.84 7.52
C VAL A 348 -0.64 -37.10 8.82
N ALA A 349 -0.34 -37.76 9.93
CA ALA A 349 -0.34 -37.11 11.22
C ALA A 349 0.86 -36.14 11.27
N PRO A 350 0.65 -34.85 11.59
CA PRO A 350 1.75 -33.93 11.77
C PRO A 350 2.61 -34.39 12.96
N SER A 351 3.92 -34.13 12.92
CA SER A 351 4.84 -34.51 14.00
C SER A 351 4.58 -33.76 15.32
N VAL A 352 3.86 -32.64 15.23
CA VAL A 352 3.44 -31.82 16.38
C VAL A 352 2.01 -31.35 16.16
N ARG A 353 1.28 -31.14 17.26
CA ARG A 353 -0.09 -30.63 17.23
C ARG A 353 -0.11 -29.09 17.20
N PHE A 354 -1.10 -28.52 16.51
CA PHE A 354 -1.29 -27.07 16.39
C PHE A 354 -2.66 -26.66 16.96
N ASP A 355 -2.70 -26.31 18.25
CA ASP A 355 -3.95 -26.16 19.03
C ASP A 355 -4.89 -25.05 18.52
N ALA A 356 -4.36 -23.96 17.97
CA ALA A 356 -5.16 -22.85 17.44
C ALA A 356 -5.24 -22.81 15.91
N LEU A 357 -4.92 -23.92 15.23
CA LEU A 357 -4.94 -23.97 13.78
C LEU A 357 -6.36 -23.76 13.22
N LEU A 358 -7.37 -24.38 13.83
CA LEU A 358 -8.73 -24.30 13.31
C LEU A 358 -9.32 -22.87 13.40
N PRO A 359 -9.22 -22.14 14.53
CA PRO A 359 -9.56 -20.72 14.56
C PRO A 359 -8.80 -19.86 13.54
N LEU A 360 -7.50 -20.12 13.33
CA LEU A 360 -6.70 -19.41 12.33
C LEU A 360 -7.20 -19.68 10.89
N LEU A 361 -7.52 -20.94 10.57
CA LEU A 361 -8.08 -21.32 9.27
C LEU A 361 -9.48 -20.72 9.06
N ALA A 362 -10.30 -20.63 10.11
CA ALA A 362 -11.60 -19.97 10.06
C ALA A 362 -11.46 -18.47 9.77
N PHE A 363 -10.53 -17.78 10.45
CA PHE A 363 -10.19 -16.38 10.14
C PHE A 363 -9.75 -16.24 8.68
N PHE A 364 -8.77 -17.03 8.26
CA PHE A 364 -8.16 -16.94 6.94
C PHE A 364 -9.19 -17.20 5.83
N GLY A 365 -9.97 -18.27 5.95
CA GLY A 365 -10.96 -18.67 4.96
C GLY A 365 -12.11 -17.67 4.83
N VAL A 366 -12.69 -17.24 5.96
CA VAL A 366 -13.81 -16.28 5.94
C VAL A 366 -13.37 -14.91 5.44
N ALA A 367 -12.20 -14.41 5.89
CA ALA A 367 -11.67 -13.15 5.40
C ALA A 367 -11.32 -13.20 3.90
N TYR A 368 -10.76 -14.33 3.42
CA TYR A 368 -10.49 -14.52 1.99
C TYR A 368 -11.76 -14.52 1.14
N LEU A 369 -12.80 -15.25 1.57
CA LEU A 369 -14.07 -15.30 0.85
C LEU A 369 -14.79 -13.95 0.86
N ALA A 370 -14.76 -13.23 1.98
CA ALA A 370 -15.30 -11.88 2.07
C ALA A 370 -14.53 -10.89 1.16
N TRP A 371 -13.20 -10.98 1.13
CA TRP A 371 -12.37 -10.19 0.20
C TRP A 371 -12.71 -10.50 -1.26
N GLN A 372 -12.82 -11.78 -1.61
CA GLN A 372 -13.09 -12.22 -2.97
C GLN A 372 -14.46 -11.72 -3.45
N ALA A 373 -15.47 -11.75 -2.57
CA ALA A 373 -16.82 -11.32 -2.88
C ALA A 373 -16.97 -9.80 -3.02
N LEU A 374 -16.22 -9.01 -2.23
CA LEU A 374 -16.41 -7.56 -2.15
C LEU A 374 -15.42 -6.77 -3.01
N PHE A 375 -14.17 -7.22 -3.11
CA PHE A 375 -13.10 -6.40 -3.66
C PHE A 375 -12.30 -7.12 -4.74
N SER A 376 -11.75 -8.30 -4.43
CA SER A 376 -10.73 -8.96 -5.25
C SER A 376 -9.53 -8.05 -5.65
N ILE A 377 -9.22 -7.04 -4.83
CA ILE A 377 -8.04 -6.17 -4.99
C ILE A 377 -6.95 -6.63 -4.02
N GLN A 378 -5.80 -7.07 -4.55
CA GLN A 378 -4.79 -7.83 -3.80
C GLN A 378 -4.20 -7.09 -2.61
N ARG A 379 -4.01 -5.76 -2.67
CA ARG A 379 -3.45 -5.02 -1.52
C ARG A 379 -4.28 -5.16 -0.25
N TYR A 380 -5.60 -5.33 -0.38
CA TYR A 380 -6.50 -5.54 0.76
C TYR A 380 -6.36 -6.92 1.41
N LEU A 381 -5.57 -7.85 0.83
CA LEU A 381 -5.26 -9.17 1.39
C LEU A 381 -4.01 -9.20 2.28
N VAL A 382 -3.33 -8.06 2.50
CA VAL A 382 -2.01 -8.04 3.14
C VAL A 382 -1.94 -8.81 4.47
N VAL A 383 -2.99 -8.78 5.30
CA VAL A 383 -3.04 -9.54 6.57
C VAL A 383 -2.98 -11.04 6.33
N LEU A 384 -3.66 -11.55 5.30
CA LEU A 384 -3.63 -12.97 4.94
C LEU A 384 -2.29 -13.35 4.33
N GLU A 385 -1.71 -12.49 3.50
CA GLU A 385 -0.37 -12.72 2.95
C GLU A 385 0.69 -12.80 4.05
N LEU A 386 0.64 -11.89 5.03
CA LEU A 386 1.53 -11.90 6.20
C LEU A 386 1.48 -13.24 6.95
N LEU A 387 0.30 -13.87 7.03
CA LEU A 387 0.10 -15.18 7.68
C LEU A 387 0.45 -16.38 6.79
N ALA A 388 0.55 -16.18 5.47
CA ALA A 388 0.63 -17.27 4.51
C ALA A 388 1.89 -18.14 4.66
N PRO A 389 3.10 -17.62 4.91
CA PRO A 389 4.28 -18.45 5.18
C PRO A 389 4.13 -19.40 6.38
N LEU A 390 3.46 -18.95 7.45
CA LEU A 390 3.15 -19.81 8.60
C LEU A 390 2.19 -20.93 8.20
N LEU A 391 1.17 -20.65 7.40
CA LEU A 391 0.22 -21.65 6.92
C LEU A 391 0.85 -22.63 5.92
N ILE A 392 1.76 -22.19 5.04
CA ILE A 392 2.56 -23.08 4.19
C ILE A 392 3.37 -24.04 5.06
N TRP A 393 4.04 -23.51 6.08
CA TRP A 393 4.84 -24.32 7.00
C TRP A 393 4.02 -25.40 7.70
N ILE A 394 2.85 -25.02 8.23
CA ILE A 394 1.94 -25.95 8.92
C ILE A 394 1.32 -26.94 7.93
N GLY A 395 0.82 -26.47 6.78
CA GLY A 395 0.17 -27.30 5.76
C GLY A 395 1.08 -28.41 5.25
N CYS A 396 2.38 -28.15 5.09
CA CYS A 396 3.36 -29.17 4.73
C CYS A 396 3.41 -30.34 5.73
N GLN A 397 3.15 -30.11 7.01
CA GLN A 397 3.13 -31.17 8.03
C GLN A 397 1.93 -32.12 7.89
N TYR A 398 0.86 -31.68 7.22
CA TYR A 398 -0.34 -32.48 6.94
C TYR A 398 -0.29 -33.18 5.58
N VAL A 399 0.63 -32.78 4.69
CA VAL A 399 0.76 -33.32 3.33
C VAL A 399 1.94 -34.30 3.21
N PHE A 400 3.08 -33.97 3.83
CA PHE A 400 4.33 -34.70 3.67
C PHE A 400 4.74 -35.44 4.95
N PRO A 401 5.41 -36.60 4.85
CA PRO A 401 5.96 -37.29 6.02
C PRO A 401 6.94 -36.40 6.80
N ALA A 402 6.95 -36.52 8.12
CA ALA A 402 7.74 -35.68 9.05
C ALA A 402 9.22 -35.51 8.67
N ARG A 403 9.85 -36.55 8.10
CA ARG A 403 11.25 -36.53 7.63
C ARG A 403 11.49 -35.47 6.54
N ARG A 404 10.51 -35.26 5.65
CA ARG A 404 10.60 -34.33 4.51
C ARG A 404 9.83 -33.03 4.72
N ALA A 405 8.77 -33.04 5.54
CA ALA A 405 7.86 -31.92 5.70
C ALA A 405 8.58 -30.60 6.07
N ARG A 406 9.54 -30.63 7.00
CA ARG A 406 10.31 -29.44 7.39
C ARG A 406 11.18 -28.87 6.25
N LEU A 407 11.85 -29.75 5.50
CA LEU A 407 12.68 -29.33 4.37
C LEU A 407 11.82 -28.73 3.26
N VAL A 408 10.74 -29.42 2.89
CA VAL A 408 9.80 -28.93 1.87
C VAL A 408 9.17 -27.61 2.30
N ALA A 409 8.73 -27.49 3.56
CA ALA A 409 8.20 -26.25 4.11
C ALA A 409 9.21 -25.10 4.02
N ALA A 410 10.47 -25.32 4.44
CA ALA A 410 11.53 -24.32 4.34
C ALA A 410 11.80 -23.91 2.89
N CYS A 411 11.87 -24.88 1.97
CA CYS A 411 12.06 -24.60 0.54
C CYS A 411 10.89 -23.83 -0.07
N LEU A 412 9.64 -24.20 0.24
CA LEU A 412 8.46 -23.52 -0.28
C LEU A 412 8.32 -22.09 0.27
N VAL A 413 8.50 -21.91 1.59
CA VAL A 413 8.48 -20.58 2.21
C VAL A 413 9.60 -19.71 1.65
N GLY A 414 10.82 -20.25 1.58
CA GLY A 414 11.97 -19.55 1.02
C GLY A 414 11.78 -19.19 -0.45
N ALA A 415 11.28 -20.12 -1.28
CA ALA A 415 10.99 -19.88 -2.68
C ALA A 415 9.90 -18.81 -2.85
N CYS A 416 8.82 -18.84 -2.06
CA CYS A 416 7.78 -17.80 -2.11
C CYS A 416 8.36 -16.43 -1.76
N ALA A 417 9.17 -16.33 -0.70
CA ALA A 417 9.82 -15.08 -0.31
C ALA A 417 10.78 -14.57 -1.41
N LEU A 418 11.58 -15.46 -2.01
CA LEU A 418 12.49 -15.11 -3.09
C LEU A 418 11.76 -14.67 -4.37
N VAL A 419 10.64 -15.30 -4.71
CA VAL A 419 9.80 -14.88 -5.85
C VAL A 419 9.24 -13.48 -5.61
N SER A 420 8.70 -13.21 -4.42
CA SER A 420 8.17 -11.87 -4.09
C SER A 420 9.27 -10.80 -4.06
N LEU A 421 10.45 -11.10 -3.51
CA LEU A 421 11.58 -10.17 -3.47
C LEU A 421 12.18 -9.93 -4.86
N GLY A 422 12.31 -10.97 -5.67
CA GLY A 422 12.81 -10.87 -7.05
C GLY A 422 11.81 -10.20 -8.00
N GLY A 423 10.52 -10.29 -7.70
CA GLY A 423 9.43 -9.63 -8.40
C GLY A 423 8.89 -8.38 -7.69
N TRP A 424 9.66 -7.80 -6.76
CA TRP A 424 9.22 -6.64 -5.98
C TRP A 424 8.86 -5.49 -6.92
N ASN A 425 7.60 -5.13 -6.90
CA ASN A 425 7.03 -4.01 -7.61
C ASN A 425 6.26 -3.14 -6.61
N ASP A 426 6.39 -1.83 -6.72
CA ASP A 426 5.80 -0.86 -5.80
C ASP A 426 4.93 0.17 -6.54
N TRP A 427 4.26 1.03 -5.77
CA TRP A 427 3.29 2.00 -6.29
C TRP A 427 3.89 3.35 -6.71
N GLY A 428 5.22 3.46 -6.68
CA GLY A 428 5.99 4.61 -7.15
C GLY A 428 6.64 5.39 -6.01
N HIS A 429 7.96 5.51 -6.10
CA HIS A 429 8.77 6.36 -5.23
C HIS A 429 9.68 7.28 -6.06
N GLU A 430 9.96 8.46 -5.52
CA GLU A 430 10.81 9.47 -6.13
C GLU A 430 12.04 9.75 -5.26
N PRO A 431 13.15 10.29 -5.80
CA PRO A 431 14.34 10.57 -5.00
C PRO A 431 14.06 11.57 -3.88
N TRP A 432 14.66 11.37 -2.72
CA TRP A 432 14.45 12.21 -1.55
C TRP A 432 14.89 13.66 -1.73
N SER A 433 14.07 14.58 -1.24
CA SER A 433 14.42 15.97 -0.87
C SER A 433 14.18 16.16 0.63
N ARG A 434 14.72 17.24 1.22
CA ARG A 434 14.46 17.56 2.63
C ARG A 434 12.98 17.86 2.86
N GLU A 435 12.40 18.69 1.98
CA GLU A 435 10.97 18.98 1.93
C GLU A 435 10.30 17.99 0.99
N GLY A 436 9.38 17.16 1.49
CA GLY A 436 8.78 16.10 0.67
C GLY A 436 7.97 16.61 -0.52
N PHE A 437 7.44 17.84 -0.41
CA PHE A 437 6.59 18.46 -1.42
C PHE A 437 6.91 19.94 -1.56
N ALA A 438 7.09 20.40 -2.79
CA ALA A 438 7.23 21.81 -3.11
C ALA A 438 6.29 22.16 -4.26
N VAL A 439 5.63 23.32 -4.21
CA VAL A 439 4.69 23.75 -5.25
C VAL A 439 4.98 25.20 -5.57
N GLN A 440 5.20 25.51 -6.85
CA GLN A 440 5.26 26.89 -7.32
C GLN A 440 3.84 27.46 -7.33
N ALA A 441 3.43 28.11 -6.24
CA ALA A 441 2.11 28.70 -6.16
C ALA A 441 1.92 29.78 -7.26
N PRO A 442 0.79 29.76 -7.99
CA PRO A 442 0.52 30.78 -8.99
C PRO A 442 0.15 32.09 -8.31
N ALA A 443 0.43 33.22 -8.96
CA ALA A 443 -0.07 34.51 -8.51
C ALA A 443 -1.61 34.51 -8.58
N MET A 444 -2.26 34.62 -7.43
CA MET A 444 -3.71 34.64 -7.30
C MET A 444 -4.11 35.96 -6.66
N ALA A 445 -4.73 36.84 -7.44
CA ALA A 445 -5.21 38.11 -6.93
C ALA A 445 -6.51 37.89 -6.13
N GLU A 446 -6.63 38.48 -4.93
CA GLU A 446 -7.76 38.29 -3.99
C GLU A 446 -8.18 36.81 -3.83
N PRO A 447 -7.33 35.96 -3.22
CA PRO A 447 -7.60 34.54 -3.17
C PRO A 447 -8.92 34.18 -2.45
N GLY A 448 -9.33 34.91 -1.41
CA GLY A 448 -10.64 34.75 -0.75
C GLY A 448 -11.86 34.92 -1.68
N ARG A 449 -11.67 35.59 -2.83
CA ARG A 449 -12.67 35.78 -3.89
C ARG A 449 -12.41 34.89 -5.11
N SER A 450 -11.52 33.91 -4.97
CA SER A 450 -11.06 33.04 -6.04
C SER A 450 -11.49 31.59 -5.84
N ALA A 451 -11.90 30.94 -6.94
CA ALA A 451 -12.17 29.53 -7.00
C ALA A 451 -11.27 28.85 -8.04
N VAL A 452 -10.83 27.64 -7.73
CA VAL A 452 -9.89 26.86 -8.53
C VAL A 452 -10.54 25.54 -8.91
N LEU A 453 -10.67 25.30 -10.20
CA LEU A 453 -11.28 24.10 -10.77
C LEU A 453 -10.18 23.08 -11.07
N LEU A 454 -10.19 21.95 -10.35
CA LEU A 454 -9.36 20.78 -10.64
C LEU A 454 -10.10 19.97 -11.70
N VAL A 455 -9.59 19.99 -12.94
CA VAL A 455 -10.32 19.43 -14.09
C VAL A 455 -9.82 18.02 -14.42
N GLY A 456 -10.72 17.03 -14.36
CA GLY A 456 -10.40 15.64 -14.70
C GLY A 456 -10.10 14.73 -13.51
N ASP A 457 -9.69 13.50 -13.83
CA ASP A 457 -9.40 12.42 -12.86
C ASP A 457 -7.95 12.40 -12.38
N GLU A 458 -7.17 13.42 -12.74
CA GLU A 458 -5.76 13.50 -12.38
C GLU A 458 -5.59 13.87 -10.90
N PRO A 459 -4.59 13.28 -10.20
CA PRO A 459 -4.41 13.50 -8.77
C PRO A 459 -3.72 14.85 -8.53
N GLN A 460 -4.52 15.90 -8.40
CA GLN A 460 -4.03 17.29 -8.31
C GLN A 460 -4.03 17.85 -6.88
N SER A 461 -4.86 17.30 -6.00
CA SER A 461 -5.19 17.89 -4.69
C SER A 461 -4.00 17.99 -3.72
N TRP A 462 -2.98 17.14 -3.87
CA TRP A 462 -1.77 17.20 -3.03
C TRP A 462 -1.04 18.55 -3.09
N ARG A 463 -1.32 19.38 -4.10
CA ARG A 463 -0.75 20.73 -4.21
C ARG A 463 -1.44 21.75 -3.31
N ILE A 464 -2.71 21.54 -3.00
CA ILE A 464 -3.59 22.49 -2.29
C ILE A 464 -3.00 22.98 -0.95
N PRO A 465 -2.37 22.14 -0.10
CA PRO A 465 -1.75 22.61 1.14
C PRO A 465 -0.66 23.67 0.96
N SER A 466 -0.13 23.83 -0.26
CA SER A 466 0.89 24.83 -0.62
C SER A 466 0.32 26.01 -1.43
N LEU A 467 -1.00 26.07 -1.61
CA LEU A 467 -1.71 27.13 -2.32
C LEU A 467 -2.47 28.03 -1.33
N PRO A 468 -2.97 29.23 -1.75
CA PRO A 468 -3.69 30.12 -0.86
C PRO A 468 -4.88 29.46 -0.14
N ALA A 469 -4.90 29.56 1.18
CA ALA A 469 -5.89 28.86 2.02
C ALA A 469 -7.29 29.51 1.98
N ASP A 470 -7.41 30.78 1.62
CA ASP A 470 -8.67 31.50 1.50
C ASP A 470 -9.41 31.23 0.17
N ALA A 471 -8.71 30.72 -0.84
CA ALA A 471 -9.33 30.24 -2.08
C ALA A 471 -10.12 28.95 -1.87
N ALA A 472 -11.09 28.68 -2.73
CA ALA A 472 -11.76 27.38 -2.77
C ALA A 472 -11.30 26.51 -3.93
N TYR A 473 -11.20 25.22 -3.66
CA TYR A 473 -10.80 24.21 -4.63
C TYR A 473 -11.99 23.31 -4.91
N LEU A 474 -12.33 23.14 -6.19
CA LEU A 474 -13.50 22.38 -6.63
C LEU A 474 -13.05 21.38 -7.70
N SER A 475 -13.40 20.11 -7.58
CA SER A 475 -13.19 19.15 -8.67
C SER A 475 -14.34 19.20 -9.67
N VAL A 476 -14.02 19.10 -10.95
CA VAL A 476 -15.01 19.03 -12.04
C VAL A 476 -14.60 18.02 -13.10
N ALA A 477 -15.59 17.31 -13.64
CA ALA A 477 -15.41 16.26 -14.64
C ALA A 477 -14.37 15.20 -14.18
N SER A 478 -14.48 14.81 -12.91
CA SER A 478 -13.61 13.82 -12.25
C SER A 478 -14.34 12.49 -12.01
N ASN A 479 -13.73 11.60 -11.22
CA ASN A 479 -14.30 10.29 -10.88
C ASN A 479 -15.44 10.40 -9.86
N PHE A 480 -15.72 11.61 -9.36
CA PHE A 480 -16.88 11.85 -8.52
C PHE A 480 -18.15 11.59 -9.34
N PRO A 481 -19.14 10.82 -8.83
CA PRO A 481 -20.38 10.55 -9.55
C PRO A 481 -21.32 11.76 -9.48
N GLU A 482 -20.99 12.80 -10.23
CA GLU A 482 -21.66 14.10 -10.18
C GLU A 482 -23.14 14.01 -10.58
N SER A 483 -24.00 14.67 -9.81
CA SER A 483 -25.42 14.89 -10.12
C SER A 483 -25.67 16.31 -10.66
N VAL A 484 -26.92 16.61 -11.02
CA VAL A 484 -27.34 17.99 -11.35
C VAL A 484 -27.10 18.94 -10.16
N ALA A 485 -27.44 18.52 -8.94
CA ALA A 485 -27.23 19.33 -7.75
C ALA A 485 -25.74 19.58 -7.45
N TYR A 486 -24.84 18.67 -7.85
CA TYR A 486 -23.41 18.91 -7.80
C TYR A 486 -23.01 20.09 -8.69
N ALA A 487 -23.47 20.11 -9.95
CA ALA A 487 -23.19 21.19 -10.89
C ALA A 487 -23.79 22.52 -10.42
N GLU A 488 -24.99 22.51 -9.82
CA GLU A 488 -25.60 23.68 -9.20
C GLU A 488 -24.77 24.20 -8.01
N ARG A 489 -24.23 23.30 -7.17
CA ARG A 489 -23.34 23.67 -6.06
C ARG A 489 -22.03 24.28 -6.56
N VAL A 490 -21.44 23.74 -7.62
CA VAL A 490 -20.29 24.35 -8.29
C VAL A 490 -20.64 25.76 -8.75
N ALA A 491 -21.75 25.95 -9.48
CA ALA A 491 -22.19 27.26 -9.95
C ALA A 491 -22.41 28.26 -8.80
N ALA A 492 -23.02 27.83 -7.70
CA ALA A 492 -23.24 28.67 -6.52
C ALA A 492 -21.92 29.12 -5.85
N LEU A 493 -20.93 28.23 -5.76
CA LEU A 493 -19.61 28.55 -5.22
C LEU A 493 -18.83 29.51 -6.13
N LEU A 494 -18.94 29.33 -7.46
CA LEU A 494 -18.35 30.22 -8.45
C LEU A 494 -19.01 31.61 -8.45
N ALA A 495 -20.33 31.70 -8.27
CA ALA A 495 -21.04 32.98 -8.20
C ALA A 495 -20.60 33.84 -7.00
N ARG A 496 -20.25 33.21 -5.88
CA ARG A 496 -19.73 33.89 -4.67
C ARG A 496 -18.28 34.34 -4.81
N ARG A 497 -17.54 33.79 -5.78
CA ARG A 497 -16.10 34.01 -5.95
C ARG A 497 -15.81 34.44 -7.39
N PRO A 498 -15.77 35.74 -7.70
CA PRO A 498 -15.73 36.26 -9.08
C PRO A 498 -14.47 35.93 -9.88
N ARG A 499 -13.41 35.39 -9.25
CA ARG A 499 -12.17 35.01 -9.95
C ARG A 499 -12.07 33.51 -10.08
N HIS A 500 -11.97 33.01 -11.30
CA HIS A 500 -11.94 31.57 -11.58
C HIS A 500 -10.64 31.18 -12.24
N TYR A 501 -10.07 30.08 -11.77
CA TYR A 501 -8.88 29.47 -12.34
C TYR A 501 -9.11 27.98 -12.58
N ALA A 502 -8.39 27.39 -13.51
CA ALA A 502 -8.34 25.95 -13.72
C ALA A 502 -6.93 25.42 -13.50
N MET A 503 -6.85 24.30 -12.79
CA MET A 503 -5.64 23.50 -12.62
C MET A 503 -5.77 22.26 -13.50
N LEU A 504 -4.87 22.13 -14.48
CA LEU A 504 -4.83 21.02 -15.42
C LEU A 504 -3.54 20.21 -15.27
N ARG A 505 -3.52 18.97 -15.75
CA ARG A 505 -2.28 18.20 -15.89
C ARG A 505 -1.37 18.83 -16.94
N ALA A 506 -0.07 18.82 -16.68
CA ALA A 506 0.95 19.11 -17.69
C ALA A 506 1.74 17.84 -18.00
N GLU A 507 2.04 17.60 -19.27
CA GLU A 507 2.80 16.43 -19.70
C GLU A 507 4.30 16.60 -19.43
N VAL A 508 4.96 15.49 -19.16
CA VAL A 508 6.42 15.44 -19.05
C VAL A 508 6.98 14.35 -19.94
N ASP A 509 8.05 14.65 -20.64
CA ASP A 509 8.83 13.63 -21.33
C ASP A 509 9.75 12.94 -20.32
N ARG A 510 9.20 11.94 -19.62
CA ARG A 510 9.95 11.13 -18.65
C ARG A 510 11.15 10.43 -19.28
N LYS A 511 11.16 10.17 -20.60
CA LYS A 511 12.31 9.58 -21.28
C LYS A 511 13.40 10.62 -21.46
N ALA A 512 13.06 11.84 -21.88
CA ALA A 512 14.00 12.96 -21.94
C ALA A 512 14.63 13.25 -20.56
N LEU A 513 13.80 13.37 -19.51
CA LEU A 513 14.28 13.57 -18.12
C LEU A 513 15.17 12.42 -17.63
N ARG A 514 14.95 11.19 -18.10
CA ARG A 514 15.82 10.05 -17.78
C ARG A 514 17.18 10.21 -18.46
N VAL A 515 17.21 10.59 -19.73
CA VAL A 515 18.45 10.83 -20.48
C VAL A 515 19.24 11.99 -19.87
N GLU A 516 18.58 13.06 -19.45
CA GLU A 516 19.22 14.17 -18.73
C GLU A 516 19.86 13.72 -17.41
N ARG A 517 19.17 12.89 -16.62
CA ARG A 517 19.77 12.28 -15.43
C ARG A 517 20.99 11.41 -15.77
N MET A 518 20.95 10.67 -16.88
CA MET A 518 22.09 9.87 -17.33
C MET A 518 23.28 10.78 -17.70
N ASN A 519 23.02 11.91 -18.37
CA ASN A 519 24.05 12.91 -18.65
C ASN A 519 24.64 13.53 -17.38
N ALA A 520 23.81 13.83 -16.37
CA ALA A 520 24.30 14.36 -15.09
C ALA A 520 25.21 13.34 -14.37
N TRP A 521 24.90 12.05 -14.43
CA TRP A 521 25.78 10.99 -13.93
C TRP A 521 27.04 10.83 -14.77
N ALA A 522 26.92 10.87 -16.10
CA ALA A 522 28.07 10.82 -17.00
C ALA A 522 29.06 11.96 -16.70
N ALA A 523 28.57 13.18 -16.49
CA ALA A 523 29.40 14.32 -16.09
C ALA A 523 30.06 14.09 -14.72
N ARG A 524 29.32 13.63 -13.69
CA ARG A 524 29.88 13.35 -12.36
C ARG A 524 30.95 12.25 -12.35
N LEU A 525 30.86 11.30 -13.28
CA LEU A 525 31.80 10.19 -13.41
C LEU A 525 32.94 10.49 -14.40
N GLY A 526 33.01 11.71 -14.95
CA GLY A 526 34.02 12.10 -15.96
C GLY A 526 33.88 11.36 -17.30
N LEU A 527 32.70 10.82 -17.60
CA LEU A 527 32.41 10.12 -18.85
C LEU A 527 31.97 11.09 -19.98
N ALA A 528 31.61 12.33 -19.62
CA ALA A 528 31.17 13.35 -20.57
C ALA A 528 32.35 14.05 -21.28
N ASP A 529 33.54 14.04 -20.66
CA ASP A 529 34.73 14.81 -21.09
C ASP A 529 35.78 13.93 -21.80
N GLN A 530 35.39 12.75 -22.31
CA GLN A 530 36.30 11.84 -23.01
C GLN A 530 36.44 12.25 -24.49
N ASP A 531 37.67 12.33 -25.00
CA ASP A 531 37.93 12.74 -26.39
C ASP A 531 37.24 11.85 -27.44
N ASP A 532 37.07 10.55 -27.14
CA ASP A 532 36.50 9.56 -28.06
C ASP A 532 35.11 9.05 -27.65
N CYS A 533 34.55 9.54 -26.55
CA CYS A 533 33.29 9.06 -25.95
C CYS A 533 33.19 7.54 -25.75
N ARG A 534 34.32 6.82 -25.66
CA ARG A 534 34.35 5.35 -25.76
C ARG A 534 33.52 4.66 -24.69
N ALA A 535 33.54 5.15 -23.46
CA ALA A 535 32.77 4.55 -22.37
C ALA A 535 31.25 4.69 -22.60
N LEU A 536 30.78 5.89 -22.99
CA LEU A 536 29.36 6.10 -23.31
C LEU A 536 28.93 5.35 -24.57
N ARG A 537 29.79 5.26 -25.58
CA ARG A 537 29.53 4.46 -26.78
C ARG A 537 29.36 2.98 -26.44
N TRP A 538 30.27 2.41 -25.65
CA TRP A 538 30.17 1.04 -25.16
C TRP A 538 28.86 0.80 -24.37
N LEU A 539 28.48 1.73 -23.49
CA LEU A 539 27.24 1.63 -22.73
C LEU A 539 26.00 1.63 -23.62
N VAL A 540 25.96 2.49 -24.66
CA VAL A 540 24.89 2.53 -25.66
C VAL A 540 24.80 1.22 -26.45
N GLU A 541 25.93 0.68 -26.89
CA GLU A 541 26.01 -0.62 -27.58
C GLU A 541 25.56 -1.79 -26.70
N HIS A 542 25.80 -1.71 -25.39
CA HIS A 542 25.44 -2.74 -24.40
C HIS A 542 24.06 -2.52 -23.76
N GLY A 543 23.14 -1.88 -24.49
CA GLY A 543 21.71 -1.86 -24.15
C GLY A 543 21.23 -0.61 -23.40
N MET A 544 22.07 0.41 -23.23
CA MET A 544 21.61 1.69 -22.69
C MET A 544 20.57 2.33 -23.62
N ARG A 545 19.43 2.74 -23.05
CA ARG A 545 18.27 3.24 -23.80
C ARG A 545 18.38 4.74 -24.15
N ALA A 546 19.51 5.13 -24.71
CA ALA A 546 19.79 6.47 -25.24
C ALA A 546 20.54 6.34 -26.57
N ARG A 547 20.78 7.47 -27.24
CA ARG A 547 21.71 7.59 -28.36
C ARG A 547 22.86 8.51 -27.92
N LEU A 548 24.07 8.21 -28.36
CA LEU A 548 25.21 9.12 -28.20
C LEU A 548 25.15 10.20 -29.30
N ASP A 549 25.29 11.44 -28.90
CA ASP A 549 25.58 12.60 -29.73
C ASP A 549 27.06 12.97 -29.48
N ASP A 550 27.89 12.67 -30.49
CA ASP A 550 29.33 12.94 -30.54
C ASP A 550 29.66 14.00 -31.61
N SER A 551 28.69 14.85 -31.95
CA SER A 551 28.86 15.91 -32.97
C SER A 551 29.88 17.00 -32.59
N GLN A 552 30.25 17.12 -31.31
CA GLN A 552 31.29 18.02 -30.83
C GLN A 552 32.44 17.22 -30.21
N ALA A 553 33.66 17.44 -30.72
CA ALA A 553 34.87 16.81 -30.18
C ALA A 553 35.08 17.23 -28.71
N GLY A 554 35.23 16.24 -27.81
CA GLY A 554 35.41 16.46 -26.37
C GLY A 554 34.13 16.72 -25.56
N ALA A 555 32.94 16.66 -26.15
CA ALA A 555 31.67 16.84 -25.45
C ALA A 555 30.69 15.69 -25.74
N CYS A 556 30.77 14.62 -24.97
CA CYS A 556 29.97 13.42 -25.14
C CYS A 556 28.61 13.56 -24.46
N ARG A 557 27.52 13.63 -25.25
CA ARG A 557 26.17 13.80 -24.70
C ARG A 557 25.24 12.67 -25.12
N LEU A 558 24.43 12.18 -24.19
CA LEU A 558 23.33 11.27 -24.51
C LEU A 558 22.08 12.07 -24.88
N VAL A 559 21.40 11.62 -25.93
CA VAL A 559 20.11 12.16 -26.39
C VAL A 559 19.06 11.04 -26.44
N PRO A 560 17.76 11.35 -26.31
CA PRO A 560 16.70 10.37 -26.50
C PRO A 560 16.77 9.75 -27.91
N ARG A 561 16.31 8.51 -28.05
CA ARG A 561 16.31 7.85 -29.37
C ARG A 561 15.35 8.57 -30.34
N PRO A 562 15.64 8.59 -31.64
CA PRO A 562 14.73 9.16 -32.64
C PRO A 562 13.32 8.58 -32.52
N GLY A 563 12.30 9.42 -32.64
CA GLY A 563 10.89 9.02 -32.51
C GLY A 563 10.43 8.67 -31.08
N THR A 564 11.27 8.88 -30.06
CA THR A 564 10.89 8.64 -28.66
C THR A 564 10.62 9.91 -27.86
N THR A 565 11.00 11.07 -28.39
CA THR A 565 10.72 12.40 -27.83
C THR A 565 9.26 12.79 -28.06
N ARG A 566 8.63 13.35 -27.04
CA ARG A 566 7.24 13.83 -27.11
C ARG A 566 7.20 15.33 -27.35
N ASP A 567 6.27 15.78 -28.17
CA ASP A 567 5.95 17.21 -28.28
C ASP A 567 5.06 17.61 -27.12
N ILE A 568 5.69 17.95 -26.00
CA ILE A 568 5.01 18.31 -24.75
C ILE A 568 4.14 19.56 -24.93
N ALA A 569 4.55 20.51 -25.79
CA ALA A 569 3.77 21.72 -26.02
C ALA A 569 2.48 21.42 -26.79
N ALA A 570 2.53 20.55 -27.80
CA ALA A 570 1.33 20.10 -28.51
C ALA A 570 0.40 19.28 -27.61
N GLU A 571 0.95 18.38 -26.78
CA GLU A 571 0.16 17.57 -25.85
C GLU A 571 -0.49 18.43 -24.75
N ASP A 572 0.23 19.40 -24.18
CA ASP A 572 -0.33 20.35 -23.21
C ASP A 572 -1.48 21.16 -23.81
N LYS A 573 -1.37 21.60 -25.08
CA LYS A 573 -2.46 22.26 -25.82
C LYS A 573 -3.65 21.33 -26.04
N ALA A 574 -3.42 20.05 -26.35
CA ALA A 574 -4.50 19.07 -26.47
C ALA A 574 -5.24 18.87 -25.13
N ILE A 575 -4.52 18.87 -24.01
CA ILE A 575 -5.11 18.85 -22.67
C ILE A 575 -5.94 20.11 -22.42
N GLN A 576 -5.43 21.30 -22.76
CA GLN A 576 -6.20 22.55 -22.63
C GLN A 576 -7.51 22.48 -23.43
N ALA A 577 -7.47 22.00 -24.67
CA ALA A 577 -8.66 21.85 -25.51
C ALA A 577 -9.68 20.86 -24.91
N ALA A 578 -9.23 19.69 -24.47
CA ALA A 578 -10.09 18.70 -23.82
C ALA A 578 -10.69 19.22 -22.51
N SER A 579 -9.89 19.94 -21.71
CA SER A 579 -10.37 20.57 -20.47
C SER A 579 -11.36 21.71 -20.75
N GLY A 580 -11.18 22.47 -21.83
CA GLY A 580 -12.18 23.45 -22.30
C GLY A 580 -13.54 22.81 -22.57
N GLN A 581 -13.57 21.64 -23.22
CA GLN A 581 -14.82 20.89 -23.46
C GLN A 581 -15.47 20.40 -22.17
N LYS A 582 -14.66 19.97 -21.18
CA LYS A 582 -15.16 19.58 -19.86
C LYS A 582 -15.76 20.77 -19.11
N LEU A 583 -15.09 21.91 -19.12
CA LEU A 583 -15.52 23.16 -18.45
C LEU A 583 -16.79 23.75 -19.08
N ALA A 584 -16.97 23.61 -20.40
CA ALA A 584 -18.16 24.07 -21.10
C ALA A 584 -19.47 23.48 -20.53
N ARG A 585 -19.41 22.26 -19.97
CA ARG A 585 -20.56 21.61 -19.30
C ARG A 585 -21.04 22.36 -18.05
N TYR A 586 -20.20 23.21 -17.48
CA TYR A 586 -20.52 24.07 -16.33
C TYR A 586 -20.75 25.53 -16.74
N GLY A 587 -20.86 25.82 -18.05
CA GLY A 587 -21.02 27.18 -18.56
C GLY A 587 -19.75 28.03 -18.46
N LEU A 588 -18.57 27.39 -18.52
CA LEU A 588 -17.28 28.03 -18.36
C LEU A 588 -16.42 27.88 -19.62
N ALA A 589 -15.60 28.89 -19.91
CA ALA A 589 -14.64 28.91 -20.98
C ALA A 589 -13.21 29.06 -20.42
N LEU A 590 -12.29 28.25 -20.93
CA LEU A 590 -10.88 28.31 -20.58
C LEU A 590 -10.21 29.44 -21.39
N ASP A 591 -9.57 30.40 -20.71
CA ASP A 591 -8.72 31.40 -21.37
C ASP A 591 -7.35 30.78 -21.68
N VAL A 592 -7.26 30.15 -22.84
CA VAL A 592 -6.06 29.44 -23.32
C VAL A 592 -4.83 30.35 -23.35
N ALA A 593 -4.99 31.63 -23.69
CA ALA A 593 -3.88 32.59 -23.75
C ALA A 593 -3.29 32.89 -22.37
N SER A 594 -4.08 32.70 -21.30
CA SER A 594 -3.59 32.86 -19.92
C SER A 594 -2.94 31.62 -19.32
N CYS A 595 -3.00 30.47 -20.00
CA CYS A 595 -2.46 29.22 -19.49
C CYS A 595 -0.94 29.32 -19.31
N ARG A 596 -0.47 29.02 -18.10
CA ARG A 596 0.95 28.96 -17.75
C ARG A 596 1.28 27.59 -17.21
N ARG A 597 2.43 27.07 -17.62
CA ARG A 597 3.02 25.88 -17.02
C ARG A 597 3.67 26.27 -15.70
N MET A 598 3.34 25.52 -14.65
CA MET A 598 3.80 25.72 -13.28
C MET A 598 4.53 24.47 -12.83
N SER A 599 5.55 24.65 -11.99
CA SER A 599 6.33 23.54 -11.47
C SER A 599 5.86 23.11 -10.08
N SER A 600 5.95 21.83 -9.80
CA SER A 600 5.81 21.29 -8.44
C SER A 600 6.61 20.02 -8.33
N TRP A 601 7.01 19.62 -7.12
CA TRP A 601 7.93 18.53 -6.88
C TRP A 601 7.41 17.62 -5.78
N ILE A 602 7.63 16.32 -5.98
CA ILE A 602 7.56 15.29 -4.95
C ILE A 602 8.95 14.71 -4.86
N GLY A 603 9.58 14.84 -3.70
CA GLY A 603 11.01 14.58 -3.63
C GLY A 603 11.78 15.54 -4.54
N GLN A 604 12.68 14.99 -5.36
CA GLN A 604 13.41 15.73 -6.39
C GLN A 604 12.74 15.68 -7.77
N THR A 605 11.62 14.96 -7.91
CA THR A 605 10.98 14.75 -9.21
C THR A 605 9.88 15.78 -9.45
N GLU A 606 9.92 16.41 -10.63
CA GLU A 606 8.94 17.41 -11.03
C GLU A 606 7.64 16.76 -11.54
N TYR A 607 6.51 17.29 -11.06
CA TYR A 607 5.14 17.01 -11.48
C TYR A 607 4.48 18.33 -11.91
N PRO A 608 4.79 18.86 -13.09
CA PRO A 608 4.27 20.15 -13.50
C PRO A 608 2.75 20.09 -13.69
N TYR A 609 2.13 21.27 -13.67
CA TYR A 609 0.70 21.45 -13.90
C TYR A 609 0.48 22.72 -14.72
N GLN A 610 -0.70 22.85 -15.31
CA GLN A 610 -1.07 24.06 -16.04
C GLN A 610 -2.05 24.87 -15.20
N TRP A 611 -1.85 26.19 -15.17
CA TRP A 611 -2.69 27.14 -14.47
C TRP A 611 -3.26 28.13 -15.49
N CYS A 612 -4.58 28.14 -15.63
CA CYS A 612 -5.28 28.97 -16.60
C CYS A 612 -6.36 29.80 -15.91
N ARG A 613 -6.65 31.00 -16.42
CA ARG A 613 -7.88 31.71 -16.05
C ARG A 613 -9.08 31.05 -16.72
N VAL A 614 -10.21 31.16 -16.05
CA VAL A 614 -11.50 30.71 -16.55
C VAL A 614 -12.44 31.89 -16.54
N THR A 615 -13.23 32.02 -17.59
CA THR A 615 -14.30 33.03 -17.69
C THR A 615 -15.64 32.33 -17.84
N PRO A 616 -16.76 32.99 -17.50
CA PRO A 616 -18.06 32.54 -17.96
C PRO A 616 -18.04 32.35 -19.48
N ALA A 617 -18.64 31.27 -19.98
CA ALA A 617 -18.82 31.10 -21.41
C ALA A 617 -19.74 32.21 -21.95
N ALA A 618 -19.42 32.78 -23.11
CA ALA A 618 -20.34 33.65 -23.82
C ALA A 618 -21.61 32.85 -24.12
N ARG A 619 -22.77 33.37 -23.71
CA ARG A 619 -24.07 32.75 -23.95
C ARG A 619 -24.46 32.79 -25.42
#